data_AF-A0A7Z0Q5P0-F1
#
_entry.id   AF-A0A7Z0Q5P0-F1
#
_cell.length_a   1.000
_cell.length_b   1.000
_cell.length_c   1.000
_cell.angle_alpha   90.00
_cell.angle_beta   90.00
_cell.angle_gamma   90.00
#
_symmetry.space_group_name_H-M   'P 1'
#
loop_
_entity.id
_entity.type
_entity.pdbx_description
1 polymer ?
#
loop_
_entity_poly.entity_id
_entity_poly.type
_entity_poly.pdbx_seq_one_letter_code
_entity_poly.pdbx_strand_id
1 'polypeptide(L)'
;TPEQLDTTPTHDSLFHLDWQHLTATPAETPAHATLIEIPASDTDGDVPAAVQTVLADVLTRLQEWIASDEQDQRLVVVTRGAVATTNTEQVTDLAAAAVWGLIRSAQSEHPDRIVLIDTDGSMEDLAALAGLDEPQLAVRAGEILVPRLARTTTSADTTLPVTEGAV
;
A
#
# COMPACT_ATOMS: atom_id res chain seq x y z
N THR A 1 -33.27 34.00 26.04
CA THR A 1 -32.20 33.98 25.02
C THR A 1 -31.38 32.73 25.26
N PRO A 2 -31.47 31.67 24.45
CA PRO A 2 -30.58 30.53 24.64
C PRO A 2 -29.22 30.85 24.02
N GLU A 3 -28.23 30.58 24.84
CA GLU A 3 -26.78 30.63 24.67
C GLU A 3 -26.36 29.72 23.51
N GLN A 4 -25.76 30.31 22.46
CA GLN A 4 -25.13 29.56 21.36
C GLN A 4 -23.79 29.02 21.86
N LEU A 5 -23.64 27.70 21.80
CA LEU A 5 -22.40 27.00 22.09
C LEU A 5 -21.33 27.43 21.08
N ASP A 6 -20.24 28.02 21.59
CA ASP A 6 -19.00 28.30 20.86
C ASP A 6 -18.43 26.99 20.33
N THR A 7 -18.70 26.66 19.07
CA THR A 7 -18.07 25.55 18.37
C THR A 7 -16.82 26.10 17.72
N THR A 8 -15.70 26.00 18.44
CA THR A 8 -14.38 26.26 17.84
C THR A 8 -14.22 25.28 16.67
N PRO A 9 -14.00 25.73 15.43
CA PRO A 9 -13.83 24.82 14.30
C PRO A 9 -12.53 24.06 14.53
N THR A 10 -12.64 22.81 15.00
CA THR A 10 -11.53 21.87 14.95
C THR A 10 -11.33 21.62 13.45
N HIS A 11 -10.27 22.19 12.85
CA HIS A 11 -9.97 21.90 11.46
C HIS A 11 -9.76 20.40 11.32
N ASP A 12 -10.79 19.74 10.79
CA ASP A 12 -10.85 18.33 10.43
C ASP A 12 -9.70 18.06 9.47
N SER A 13 -8.60 17.56 10.02
CA SER A 13 -7.35 17.39 9.28
C SER A 13 -7.48 16.11 8.47
N LEU A 14 -7.79 16.25 7.19
CA LEU A 14 -7.74 15.14 6.25
C LEU A 14 -6.28 14.74 6.03
N PHE A 15 -6.01 13.44 6.02
CA PHE A 15 -4.70 12.87 5.70
C PHE A 15 -4.78 12.13 4.36
N HIS A 16 -3.68 12.13 3.62
CA HIS A 16 -3.51 11.32 2.42
C HIS A 16 -2.23 10.48 2.52
N LEU A 17 -2.17 9.41 1.73
CA LEU A 17 -0.97 8.63 1.55
C LEU A 17 -0.06 9.36 0.56
N ASP A 18 1.17 9.61 0.97
CA ASP A 18 2.24 10.17 0.16
C ASP A 18 3.35 9.12 0.03
N TRP A 19 3.75 8.84 -1.20
CA TRP A 19 4.80 7.87 -1.51
C TRP A 19 6.13 8.61 -1.67
N GLN A 20 7.04 8.39 -0.74
CA GLN A 20 8.29 9.14 -0.65
C GLN A 20 9.47 8.28 -1.10
N HIS A 21 10.43 8.90 -1.79
CA HIS A 21 11.65 8.21 -2.21
C HIS A 21 12.50 7.87 -1.00
N LEU A 22 12.80 6.58 -0.84
CA LEU A 22 13.71 6.11 0.18
C LEU A 22 15.13 6.07 -0.38
N THR A 23 15.98 6.95 0.12
CA THR A 23 17.43 6.85 -0.13
C THR A 23 18.05 5.97 0.95
N ALA A 24 17.97 4.66 0.76
CA ALA A 24 18.61 3.69 1.64
C ALA A 24 19.30 2.62 0.81
N THR A 25 20.41 2.10 1.32
CA THR A 25 21.00 0.86 0.82
C THR A 25 20.48 -0.25 1.73
N PRO A 26 19.93 -1.34 1.18
CA PRO A 26 19.52 -2.48 2.01
C PRO A 26 20.72 -2.94 2.86
N ALA A 27 20.53 -2.95 4.18
CA ALA A 27 21.46 -3.62 5.06
C ALA A 27 21.23 -5.12 4.87
N GLU A 28 22.22 -5.81 4.29
CA GLU A 28 22.35 -7.27 4.14
C GLU A 28 21.03 -8.08 4.11
N THR A 29 20.71 -8.70 2.97
CA THR A 29 19.51 -9.54 2.81
C THR A 29 19.35 -10.50 4.00
N PRO A 30 18.18 -10.53 4.67
CA PRO A 30 17.96 -11.44 5.79
C PRO A 30 18.26 -12.87 5.35
N ALA A 31 19.05 -13.60 6.14
CA ALA A 31 19.50 -14.96 5.80
C ALA A 31 18.32 -15.95 5.56
N HIS A 32 17.13 -15.62 6.06
CA HIS A 32 15.92 -16.43 5.99
C HIS A 32 14.73 -15.61 5.49
N ALA A 33 14.78 -15.15 4.23
CA ALA A 33 13.65 -14.52 3.55
C ALA A 33 12.95 -15.51 2.60
N THR A 34 11.66 -15.73 2.81
CA THR A 34 10.79 -16.48 1.88
C THR A 34 10.08 -15.49 0.98
N LEU A 35 10.20 -15.63 -0.34
CA LEU A 35 9.57 -14.74 -1.31
C LEU A 35 8.38 -15.43 -1.98
N ILE A 36 7.23 -14.74 -1.99
CA ILE A 36 6.02 -15.17 -2.68
C ILE A 36 5.62 -14.07 -3.67
N GLU A 37 5.64 -14.40 -4.96
CA GLU A 37 5.08 -13.54 -6.00
C GLU A 37 3.60 -13.83 -6.21
N ILE A 38 2.79 -12.78 -6.22
CA ILE A 38 1.38 -12.85 -6.59
C ILE A 38 1.28 -12.68 -8.10
N PRO A 39 0.76 -13.67 -8.83
CA PRO A 39 0.61 -13.55 -10.27
C PRO A 39 -0.38 -12.43 -10.60
N ALA A 40 -0.07 -11.67 -11.65
CA ALA A 40 -0.98 -10.64 -12.16
C ALA A 40 -2.31 -11.28 -12.57
N SER A 41 -3.41 -10.68 -12.14
CA SER A 41 -4.76 -11.14 -12.48
C SER A 41 -5.18 -10.63 -13.85
N ASP A 42 -5.99 -11.43 -14.54
CA ASP A 42 -6.59 -11.01 -15.80
C ASP A 42 -7.65 -9.92 -15.53
N THR A 43 -7.41 -8.73 -16.07
CA THR A 43 -8.28 -7.56 -15.91
C THR A 43 -9.51 -7.61 -16.80
N ASP A 44 -9.53 -8.47 -17.82
CA ASP A 44 -10.64 -8.59 -18.78
C ASP A 44 -11.69 -9.62 -18.34
N GLY A 45 -11.42 -10.34 -17.24
CA GLY A 45 -12.27 -11.40 -16.69
C GLY A 45 -13.28 -10.95 -15.62
N ASP A 46 -13.88 -11.94 -14.94
CA ASP A 46 -14.73 -11.73 -13.77
C ASP A 46 -13.87 -11.29 -12.57
N VAL A 47 -13.70 -9.98 -12.42
CA VAL A 47 -12.86 -9.37 -11.38
C VAL A 47 -13.22 -9.86 -9.95
N PRO A 48 -14.50 -9.87 -9.50
CA PRO A 48 -14.85 -10.44 -8.21
C PRO A 48 -14.37 -11.88 -8.00
N ALA A 49 -14.52 -12.75 -9.01
CA ALA A 49 -14.05 -14.13 -8.92
C ALA A 49 -12.52 -14.20 -8.84
N ALA A 50 -11.80 -13.41 -9.64
CA ALA A 50 -10.35 -13.31 -9.60
C ALA A 50 -9.84 -12.86 -8.21
N VAL A 51 -10.44 -11.81 -7.63
CA VAL A 51 -10.12 -11.33 -6.29
C VAL A 51 -10.33 -12.43 -5.25
N GLN A 52 -11.46 -13.15 -5.31
CA GLN A 52 -11.76 -14.24 -4.36
C GLN A 52 -10.72 -15.36 -4.47
N THR A 53 -10.37 -15.79 -5.68
CA THR A 53 -9.39 -16.86 -5.92
C THR A 53 -8.01 -16.46 -5.41
N VAL A 54 -7.54 -15.26 -5.74
CA VAL A 54 -6.22 -14.77 -5.31
C VAL A 54 -6.16 -14.62 -3.80
N LEU A 55 -7.17 -14.00 -3.17
CA LEU A 55 -7.19 -13.86 -1.71
C LEU A 55 -7.21 -15.20 -0.98
N ALA A 56 -7.96 -16.18 -1.49
CA ALA A 56 -8.01 -17.50 -0.89
C ALA A 56 -6.64 -18.19 -0.93
N ASP A 57 -5.97 -18.16 -2.08
CA ASP A 57 -4.62 -18.73 -2.24
C ASP A 57 -3.59 -18.03 -1.34
N VAL A 58 -3.58 -16.69 -1.32
CA VAL A 58 -2.65 -15.92 -0.48
C VAL A 58 -2.91 -16.15 1.00
N LEU A 59 -4.17 -16.20 1.42
CA LEU A 59 -4.53 -16.48 2.81
C LEU A 59 -4.04 -17.86 3.25
N THR A 60 -4.20 -18.89 2.42
CA THR A 60 -3.71 -20.24 2.72
C THR A 60 -2.19 -20.25 2.89
N ARG A 61 -1.45 -19.67 1.95
CA ARG A 61 0.03 -19.61 2.02
C ARG A 61 0.51 -18.83 3.24
N LEU A 62 -0.15 -17.72 3.55
CA LEU A 62 0.16 -16.91 4.73
C LEU A 62 -0.09 -17.70 6.02
N GLN A 63 -1.22 -18.42 6.13
CA GLN A 63 -1.53 -19.23 7.31
C GLN A 63 -0.55 -20.38 7.49
N GLU A 64 -0.17 -21.07 6.41
CA GLU A 64 0.85 -22.13 6.43
C GLU A 64 2.21 -21.58 6.88
N TRP A 65 2.60 -20.42 6.36
CA TRP A 65 3.84 -19.75 6.72
C TRP A 65 3.84 -19.34 8.21
N ILE A 66 2.78 -18.70 8.70
CA ILE A 66 2.65 -18.33 10.12
C ILE A 66 2.72 -19.58 11.02
N ALA A 67 2.08 -20.68 10.61
CA ALA A 67 2.04 -21.92 11.39
C ALA A 67 3.39 -22.65 11.48
N SER A 68 4.35 -22.34 10.59
CA SER A 68 5.70 -22.92 10.65
C SER A 68 6.54 -22.44 11.86
N ASP A 69 6.16 -21.31 12.47
CA ASP A 69 6.76 -20.70 13.68
C ASP A 69 8.30 -20.56 13.69
N GLU A 70 8.91 -20.37 12.52
CA GLU A 70 10.32 -20.00 12.44
C GLU A 70 10.50 -18.50 12.78
N GLN A 71 10.92 -18.21 14.02
CA GLN A 71 10.94 -16.84 14.56
C GLN A 71 11.84 -15.86 13.80
N ASP A 72 12.88 -16.36 13.11
CA ASP A 72 13.83 -15.53 12.36
C ASP A 72 13.49 -15.44 10.86
N GLN A 73 12.38 -16.04 10.42
CA GLN A 73 11.99 -16.01 9.02
C GLN A 73 11.20 -14.73 8.70
N ARG A 74 11.56 -14.05 7.60
CA ARG A 74 10.79 -12.94 7.02
C ARG A 74 10.05 -13.42 5.76
N LEU A 75 8.81 -12.97 5.59
CA LEU A 75 8.03 -13.19 4.39
C LEU A 75 8.05 -11.95 3.50
N VAL A 76 8.42 -12.10 2.23
CA VAL A 76 8.36 -11.05 1.21
C VAL A 76 7.21 -11.37 0.26
N VAL A 77 6.20 -10.52 0.24
CA VAL A 77 5.06 -10.64 -0.68
C VAL A 77 5.23 -9.62 -1.79
N VAL A 78 5.33 -10.10 -3.03
CA VAL A 78 5.53 -9.26 -4.22
C VAL A 78 4.26 -9.22 -5.05
N THR A 79 3.85 -8.01 -5.41
CA THR A 79 2.69 -7.69 -6.24
C THR A 79 3.09 -6.82 -7.42
N ARG A 80 2.23 -6.68 -8.43
CA ARG A 80 2.41 -5.74 -9.54
C ARG A 80 1.12 -4.98 -9.80
N GLY A 81 1.20 -3.65 -9.89
CA GLY A 81 0.06 -2.80 -10.21
C GLY A 81 -1.03 -2.78 -9.13
N ALA A 82 -0.69 -3.14 -7.89
CA ALA A 82 -1.61 -3.18 -6.75
C ALA A 82 -1.83 -1.80 -6.12
N VAL A 83 -0.88 -0.88 -6.31
CA VAL A 83 -0.91 0.47 -5.72
C VAL A 83 -0.55 1.52 -6.75
N ALA A 84 -1.16 2.70 -6.60
CA ALA A 84 -0.73 3.91 -7.30
C ALA A 84 0.19 4.72 -6.37
N THR A 85 1.38 5.03 -6.85
CA THR A 85 2.39 5.82 -6.13
C THR A 85 2.28 7.31 -6.41
N THR A 86 1.54 7.69 -7.46
CA THR A 86 1.27 9.07 -7.85
C THR A 86 -0.21 9.26 -8.17
N ASN A 87 -0.69 10.50 -8.18
CA ASN A 87 -2.07 10.82 -8.54
C ASN A 87 -2.42 10.54 -10.01
N THR A 88 -1.41 10.33 -10.86
CA THR A 88 -1.57 10.01 -12.28
C THR A 88 -1.47 8.52 -12.57
N GLU A 89 -0.87 7.75 -11.67
CA GLU A 89 -0.80 6.29 -11.78
C GLU A 89 -2.15 5.67 -11.43
N GLN A 90 -2.51 4.59 -12.12
CA GLN A 90 -3.72 3.84 -11.86
C GLN A 90 -3.35 2.48 -11.26
N VAL A 91 -4.18 2.00 -10.33
CA VAL A 91 -4.14 0.59 -9.92
C VAL A 91 -4.62 -0.25 -11.08
N THR A 92 -3.77 -1.15 -11.58
CA THR A 92 -4.09 -2.01 -12.73
C THR A 92 -4.48 -3.42 -12.33
N ASP A 93 -4.20 -3.84 -11.09
CA ASP A 93 -4.57 -5.16 -10.57
C ASP A 93 -5.34 -5.03 -9.25
N LEU A 94 -6.66 -5.19 -9.33
CA LEU A 94 -7.55 -5.08 -8.17
C LEU A 94 -7.45 -6.28 -7.22
N ALA A 95 -7.08 -7.46 -7.71
CA ALA A 95 -6.85 -8.62 -6.86
C ALA A 95 -5.57 -8.45 -6.04
N ALA A 96 -4.50 -7.95 -6.67
CA ALA A 96 -3.28 -7.59 -5.98
C ALA A 96 -3.51 -6.44 -4.98
N ALA A 97 -4.34 -5.44 -5.32
CA ALA A 97 -4.74 -4.39 -4.38
C ALA A 97 -5.50 -4.93 -3.16
N ALA A 98 -6.33 -5.96 -3.34
CA ALA A 98 -7.00 -6.64 -2.24
C ALA A 98 -5.99 -7.40 -1.34
N VAL A 99 -4.98 -8.04 -1.93
CA VAL A 99 -3.87 -8.68 -1.19
C VAL A 99 -3.16 -7.66 -0.29
N TRP A 100 -2.96 -6.42 -0.74
CA TRP A 100 -2.41 -5.37 0.12
C TRP A 100 -3.22 -5.14 1.39
N GLY A 101 -4.55 -5.21 1.32
CA GLY A 101 -5.42 -5.12 2.51
C GLY A 101 -5.22 -6.29 3.47
N LEU A 102 -5.18 -7.52 2.95
CA LEU A 102 -4.95 -8.74 3.73
C LEU A 102 -3.59 -8.71 4.44
N ILE A 103 -2.52 -8.42 3.71
CA ILE A 103 -1.16 -8.42 4.25
C ILE A 103 -0.98 -7.32 5.29
N ARG A 104 -1.58 -6.14 5.14
CA ARG A 104 -1.55 -5.10 6.17
C ARG A 104 -2.18 -5.55 7.50
N SER A 105 -3.26 -6.34 7.44
CA SER A 105 -3.83 -6.94 8.64
C SER A 105 -2.82 -7.88 9.31
N ALA A 106 -2.19 -8.76 8.52
CA ALA A 106 -1.19 -9.70 9.02
C ALA A 106 0.05 -9.00 9.61
N GLN A 107 0.51 -7.90 9.00
CA GLN A 107 1.61 -7.07 9.51
C GLN A 107 1.30 -6.48 10.89
N SER A 108 0.04 -6.13 11.14
CA SER A 108 -0.38 -5.59 12.45
C SER A 108 -0.34 -6.67 13.55
N GLU A 109 -0.56 -7.93 13.19
CA GLU A 109 -0.52 -9.08 14.09
C GLU A 109 0.89 -9.68 14.24
N HIS A 110 1.73 -9.54 13.21
CA HIS A 110 3.11 -10.03 13.15
C HIS A 110 4.08 -8.92 12.71
N PRO A 111 4.39 -7.96 13.60
CA PRO A 111 5.29 -6.85 13.29
C PRO A 111 6.68 -7.34 12.86
N ASP A 112 7.33 -6.59 11.96
CA ASP A 112 8.71 -6.80 11.50
C ASP A 112 9.02 -8.15 10.82
N ARG A 113 7.98 -8.92 10.50
CA ARG A 113 8.08 -10.26 9.90
C ARG A 113 7.64 -10.33 8.45
N ILE A 114 6.83 -9.39 7.97
CA ILE A 114 6.25 -9.43 6.63
C ILE A 114 6.53 -8.11 5.90
N VAL A 115 7.18 -8.20 4.74
CA VAL A 115 7.47 -7.08 3.86
C VAL A 115 6.64 -7.20 2.59
N LEU A 116 5.93 -6.15 2.23
CA LEU A 116 5.05 -6.10 1.07
C LEU A 116 5.63 -5.15 0.01
N ILE A 117 5.81 -5.64 -1.21
CA ILE A 117 6.44 -4.91 -2.30
C ILE A 117 5.50 -4.91 -3.51
N ASP A 118 5.23 -3.75 -4.08
CA ASP A 118 4.62 -3.63 -5.41
C ASP A 118 5.64 -3.16 -6.43
N THR A 119 5.85 -3.90 -7.52
CA THR A 119 6.94 -3.64 -8.47
C THR A 119 6.44 -3.47 -9.89
N ASP A 120 7.12 -2.62 -10.66
CA ASP A 120 7.01 -2.55 -12.12
C ASP A 120 7.98 -3.51 -12.84
N GLY A 121 8.78 -4.27 -12.10
CA GLY A 121 9.78 -5.21 -12.63
C GLY A 121 11.13 -4.58 -12.99
N SER A 122 11.36 -3.32 -12.63
CA SER A 122 12.62 -2.61 -12.89
C SER A 122 13.79 -3.01 -11.98
N MET A 123 13.54 -3.80 -10.93
CA MET A 123 14.54 -4.30 -9.98
C MET A 123 14.43 -5.82 -9.86
N GLU A 124 15.57 -6.52 -9.98
CA GLU A 124 15.63 -7.98 -9.95
C GLU A 124 15.64 -8.55 -8.52
N ASP A 125 16.47 -7.99 -7.62
CA ASP A 125 16.65 -8.50 -6.26
C ASP A 125 15.70 -7.84 -5.25
N LEU A 126 14.42 -8.20 -5.33
CA LEU A 126 13.39 -7.69 -4.42
C LEU A 126 13.52 -8.27 -2.99
N ALA A 127 14.11 -9.47 -2.84
CA ALA A 127 14.30 -10.08 -1.54
C ALA A 127 15.28 -9.26 -0.67
N ALA A 128 16.29 -8.62 -1.27
CA ALA A 128 17.19 -7.73 -0.56
C ALA A 128 16.46 -6.55 0.12
N LEU A 129 15.34 -6.07 -0.45
CA LEU A 129 14.57 -4.98 0.15
C LEU A 129 13.97 -5.35 1.52
N ALA A 130 13.89 -6.64 1.85
CA ALA A 130 13.48 -7.09 3.17
C ALA A 130 14.48 -6.75 4.29
N GLY A 131 15.70 -6.32 3.95
CA GLY A 131 16.68 -5.78 4.89
C GLY A 131 16.45 -4.30 5.22
N LEU A 132 15.47 -3.64 4.59
CA LEU A 132 15.03 -2.30 4.96
C LEU A 132 14.06 -2.39 6.14
N ASP A 133 14.12 -1.42 7.06
CA ASP A 133 13.17 -1.30 8.18
C ASP A 133 11.84 -0.69 7.71
N GLU A 134 11.31 -1.17 6.59
CA GLU A 134 10.11 -0.68 5.93
C GLU A 134 9.16 -1.84 5.62
N PRO A 135 7.96 -1.88 6.21
CA PRO A 135 7.04 -2.99 6.01
C PRO A 135 6.37 -2.98 4.63
N GLN A 136 6.32 -1.83 3.97
CA GLN A 136 5.61 -1.64 2.70
C GLN A 136 6.45 -0.78 1.76
N LEU A 137 6.67 -1.26 0.55
CA LEU A 137 7.45 -0.59 -0.47
C LEU A 137 6.75 -0.65 -1.84
N ALA A 138 7.04 0.33 -2.68
CA ALA A 138 6.80 0.24 -4.11
C ALA A 138 8.11 0.47 -4.86
N VAL A 139 8.32 -0.25 -5.96
CA VAL A 139 9.47 -0.09 -6.85
C VAL A 139 8.98 0.43 -8.19
N ARG A 140 9.50 1.59 -8.60
CA ARG A 140 9.18 2.25 -9.87
C ARG A 140 10.45 2.77 -10.51
N ALA A 141 10.73 2.38 -11.75
CA ALA A 141 11.91 2.79 -12.50
C ALA A 141 13.25 2.61 -11.73
N GLY A 142 13.34 1.56 -10.92
CA GLY A 142 14.50 1.25 -10.08
C GLY A 142 14.56 2.02 -8.76
N GLU A 143 13.63 2.94 -8.52
CA GLU A 143 13.54 3.72 -7.28
C GLU A 143 12.62 3.03 -6.26
N ILE A 144 13.00 3.13 -4.99
CA ILE A 144 12.26 2.58 -3.85
C ILE A 144 11.41 3.69 -3.23
N LEU A 145 10.11 3.44 -3.12
CA LEU A 145 9.12 4.34 -2.56
C LEU A 145 8.51 3.72 -1.30
N VAL A 146 8.26 4.54 -0.29
CA VAL A 146 7.63 4.10 0.97
C VAL A 146 6.39 4.94 1.28
N PRO A 147 5.30 4.33 1.77
CA PRO A 147 4.08 5.04 2.09
C PRO A 147 4.21 5.80 3.41
N ARG A 148 3.79 7.07 3.43
CA ARG A 148 3.73 7.93 4.61
C ARG A 148 2.41 8.68 4.65
N LEU A 149 1.92 9.00 5.84
CA LEU A 149 0.75 9.86 5.99
C LEU A 149 1.18 11.33 5.95
N ALA A 150 0.63 12.08 5.01
CA ALA A 150 0.79 13.52 4.90
C ALA A 150 -0.54 14.24 5.16
N ARG A 151 -0.48 15.45 5.73
CA ARG A 151 -1.68 16.28 5.94
C ARG A 151 -2.12 16.87 4.61
N THR A 152 -3.42 16.81 4.33
CA THR A 152 -4.04 17.49 3.20
C THR A 152 -4.21 18.96 3.55
N THR A 153 -3.68 19.85 2.71
CA THR A 153 -3.95 21.28 2.80
C THR A 153 -5.13 21.60 1.89
N THR A 154 -6.29 21.91 2.45
CA THR A 154 -7.41 22.45 1.67
C THR A 154 -7.02 23.85 1.24
N SER A 155 -6.64 24.02 -0.03
CA SER A 155 -6.49 25.35 -0.62
C SER A 155 -7.89 25.96 -0.69
N ALA A 156 -8.20 26.83 0.26
CA ALA A 156 -9.43 27.61 0.28
C ALA A 156 -9.33 28.73 -0.77
N ASP A 157 -9.43 28.37 -2.05
CA ASP A 157 -9.69 29.35 -3.10
C ASP A 157 -10.38 28.72 -4.31
N THR A 158 -11.64 28.37 -4.13
CA THR A 158 -12.59 28.22 -5.25
C THR A 158 -13.75 29.16 -4.96
N THR A 159 -13.51 30.46 -5.14
CA THR A 159 -14.60 31.41 -5.37
C THR A 159 -15.18 31.12 -6.76
N LEU A 160 -16.13 30.20 -6.84
CA LEU A 160 -16.94 30.04 -8.04
C LEU A 160 -17.73 31.35 -8.23
N PRO A 161 -17.61 32.05 -9.37
CA PRO A 161 -18.42 33.23 -9.62
C PRO A 161 -19.89 32.78 -9.69
N VAL A 162 -20.71 33.32 -8.78
CA VAL A 162 -22.16 33.24 -8.90
C VAL A 162 -22.55 34.05 -10.13
N THR A 163 -22.85 33.39 -11.25
CA THR A 163 -23.52 34.05 -12.36
C THR A 163 -24.98 34.23 -11.97
N GLU A 164 -25.30 35.39 -11.41
CA GLU A 164 -26.68 35.87 -11.34
C GLU A 164 -27.18 36.08 -12.78
N GLY A 165 -28.12 35.24 -13.20
CA GLY A 165 -28.83 35.40 -14.47
C GLY A 165 -29.69 36.67 -14.41
N ALA A 166 -29.30 37.67 -15.19
CA ALA A 166 -30.14 38.82 -15.47
C ALA A 166 -31.22 38.45 -16.51
N VAL A 167 -32.40 39.01 -16.25
CA VAL A 167 -33.73 38.83 -16.87
C VAL A 167 -33.77 39.13 -18.36
#